data_AF-A0A0L0S8V6-F1
#
_entry.id   AF-A0A0L0S8V6-F1
#
_cell.length_a   1.000
_cell.length_b   1.000
_cell.length_c   1.000
_cell.angle_alpha   90.00
_cell.angle_beta   90.00
_cell.angle_gamma   90.00
#
_symmetry.space_group_name_H-M   'P 1'
#
loop_
_entity.id
_entity.type
_entity.pdbx_description
1 polymer ?
#
loop_
_entity_poly.entity_id
_entity_poly.type
_entity_poly.pdbx_seq_one_letter_code
_entity_poly.pdbx_strand_id
1 'polypeptide(L)'
;MAKITDMSGAPLQPRPRRLRQQEARRAASAPRVDDDEYIPDTELSRIVNDSGVLRLADDVVPAWAIAAQAFFITIPLAILHTLLEWLVYKQFQDDEATLGMIARESTPTAFAVLLVLVYVTHRWSGSWIVQLAMAMGGAVIGGKLVATVTARPALGVMLRTPGMATVWIYFVAQMRLELATLSLAAVGGYYYLGVAK
;
A
#
# COMPACT_ATOMS: atom_id res chain seq x y z
N MET A 1 -7.42 8.84 62.29
CA MET A 1 -6.14 8.43 61.67
C MET A 1 -6.43 7.37 60.62
N ALA A 2 -6.38 7.71 59.33
CA ALA A 2 -6.67 6.78 58.24
C ALA A 2 -5.41 5.98 57.86
N LYS A 3 -5.52 4.64 57.87
CA LYS A 3 -4.43 3.72 57.57
C LYS A 3 -4.40 3.49 56.05
N ILE A 4 -3.42 4.05 55.36
CA ILE A 4 -3.23 3.85 53.91
C ILE A 4 -2.78 2.40 53.70
N THR A 5 -3.65 1.60 53.10
CA THR A 5 -3.42 0.18 52.83
C THR A 5 -3.28 0.02 51.32
N ASP A 6 -2.27 -0.73 50.87
CA ASP A 6 -2.09 -1.09 49.45
C ASP A 6 -3.26 -2.00 49.00
N MET A 7 -3.57 -2.06 47.69
CA MET A 7 -4.64 -2.87 47.11
C MET A 7 -4.49 -4.38 47.38
N SER A 8 -3.35 -4.81 47.93
CA SER A 8 -3.06 -6.17 48.41
C SER A 8 -3.39 -6.42 49.89
N GLY A 9 -3.85 -5.43 50.66
CA GLY A 9 -4.16 -5.56 52.10
C GLY A 9 -2.95 -5.74 53.03
N ALA A 10 -1.73 -5.78 52.48
CA ALA A 10 -0.50 -5.91 53.25
C ALA A 10 -0.06 -4.56 53.84
N PRO A 11 0.41 -4.51 55.11
CA PRO A 11 0.98 -3.30 55.68
C PRO A 11 2.25 -2.92 54.91
N LEU A 12 2.27 -1.70 54.36
CA LEU A 12 3.42 -1.15 53.63
C LEU A 12 4.67 -1.21 54.52
N GLN A 13 5.59 -2.13 54.21
CA GLN A 13 6.86 -2.18 54.92
C GLN A 13 7.64 -0.90 54.62
N PRO A 14 8.22 -0.25 55.64
CA PRO A 14 8.94 1.00 55.45
C PRO A 14 10.14 0.76 54.53
N ARG A 15 10.13 1.40 53.35
CA ARG A 15 11.25 1.33 52.38
C ARG A 15 12.58 1.61 53.10
N PRO A 16 13.61 0.76 52.90
CA PRO A 16 14.89 0.90 53.58
C PRO A 16 15.52 2.27 53.30
N ARG A 17 16.11 2.88 54.33
CA ARG A 17 16.66 4.26 54.30
C ARG A 17 17.59 4.53 53.10
N ARG A 18 18.32 3.51 52.64
CA ARG A 18 19.24 3.61 51.50
C ARG A 18 18.51 3.88 50.18
N LEU A 19 17.36 3.23 49.94
CA LEU A 19 16.57 3.47 48.72
C LEU A 19 16.01 4.89 48.70
N ARG A 20 15.55 5.41 49.84
CA ARG A 20 15.07 6.80 49.93
C ARG A 20 16.18 7.82 49.66
N GLN A 21 17.38 7.59 50.18
CA GLN A 21 18.53 8.45 49.90
C GLN A 21 18.96 8.37 48.43
N GLN A 22 18.83 7.21 47.81
CA GLN A 22 19.19 7.01 46.40
C GLN A 22 18.15 7.63 45.45
N GLU A 23 16.85 7.51 45.75
CA GLU A 23 15.77 8.20 45.04
C GLU A 23 15.88 9.72 45.20
N ALA A 24 16.15 10.21 46.41
CA ALA A 24 16.34 11.64 46.66
C ALA A 24 17.57 12.20 45.93
N ARG A 25 18.68 11.42 45.88
CA ARG A 25 19.86 11.80 45.10
C ARG A 25 19.57 11.81 43.60
N ARG A 26 18.85 10.80 43.08
CA ARG A 26 18.44 10.74 41.66
C ARG A 26 17.51 11.89 41.28
N ALA A 27 16.54 12.22 42.14
CA ALA A 27 15.63 13.34 41.92
C ALA A 27 16.36 14.69 41.99
N ALA A 28 17.34 14.83 42.89
CA ALA A 28 18.16 16.04 42.99
C ALA A 28 19.17 16.19 41.83
N SER A 29 19.57 15.09 41.19
CA SER A 29 20.46 15.08 40.03
C SER A 29 19.72 14.95 38.70
N ALA A 30 18.39 14.91 38.70
CA ALA A 30 17.62 14.91 37.46
C ALA A 30 17.84 16.29 36.78
N PRO A 31 18.21 16.32 35.50
CA PRO A 31 18.30 17.58 34.77
C PRO A 31 16.97 18.32 34.92
N ARG A 32 17.02 19.60 35.30
CA ARG A 32 15.85 20.48 35.16
C ARG A 32 15.56 20.58 33.68
N VAL A 33 14.44 19.99 33.26
CA VAL A 33 13.89 20.21 31.93
C VAL A 33 13.26 21.61 32.01
N ASP A 34 13.90 22.60 31.40
CA ASP A 34 13.26 23.89 31.19
C ASP A 34 12.22 23.69 30.09
N ASP A 35 10.94 23.75 30.45
CA ASP A 35 9.82 23.48 29.53
C ASP A 35 9.73 24.51 28.37
N ASP A 36 10.53 25.58 28.42
CA ASP A 36 10.63 26.64 27.41
C ASP A 36 11.89 26.53 26.52
N GLU A 37 12.71 25.49 26.67
CA GLU A 37 13.91 25.32 25.84
C GLU A 37 13.51 24.95 24.41
N TYR A 38 13.53 25.94 23.51
CA TYR A 38 13.27 25.76 22.09
C TYR A 38 14.34 24.84 21.47
N ILE A 39 13.95 23.61 21.17
CA ILE A 39 14.77 22.66 20.43
C ILE A 39 14.70 23.06 18.94
N PRO A 40 15.82 23.42 18.29
CA PRO A 40 15.82 23.73 16.87
C PRO A 40 15.38 22.51 16.05
N ASP A 41 14.61 22.74 14.98
CA ASP A 41 13.98 21.68 14.17
C ASP A 41 14.98 20.64 13.61
N THR A 42 16.24 21.03 13.43
CA THR A 42 17.33 20.15 13.00
C THR A 42 17.72 19.12 14.05
N GLU A 43 17.80 19.53 15.33
CA GLU A 43 18.06 18.62 16.46
C GLU A 43 16.84 17.75 16.74
N LEU A 44 15.63 18.30 16.61
CA LEU A 44 14.38 17.53 16.71
C LEU A 44 14.37 16.39 15.68
N SER A 45 14.70 16.70 14.43
CA SER A 45 14.77 15.71 13.34
C SER A 45 15.81 14.62 13.62
N ARG A 46 17.00 14.98 14.14
CA ARG A 46 18.03 14.00 14.50
C ARG A 46 17.56 13.09 15.62
N ILE A 47 17.00 13.64 16.69
CA ILE A 47 16.51 12.87 17.85
C ILE A 47 15.38 11.93 17.42
N VAL A 48 14.46 12.40 16.58
CA VAL A 48 13.35 11.60 16.06
C VAL A 48 13.86 10.43 15.20
N ASN A 49 14.90 10.64 14.40
CA ASN A 49 15.52 9.59 13.59
C ASN A 49 16.31 8.59 14.44
N ASP A 50 17.11 9.07 15.41
CA ASP A 50 17.96 8.25 16.27
C ASP A 50 17.15 7.45 17.30
N SER A 51 16.05 8.02 17.82
CA SER A 51 15.17 7.36 18.79
C SER A 51 14.36 6.21 18.20
N GLY A 52 14.25 6.13 16.87
CA GLY A 52 13.41 5.15 16.19
C GLY A 52 11.92 5.30 16.48
N VAL A 53 11.48 6.41 17.09
CA VAL A 53 10.06 6.68 17.42
C VAL A 53 9.20 6.65 16.16
N LEU A 54 9.70 7.15 15.03
CA LEU A 54 8.98 7.07 13.75
C LEU A 54 8.76 5.64 13.28
N ARG A 55 9.71 4.73 13.53
CA ARG A 55 9.55 3.31 13.17
C ARG A 55 8.47 2.66 14.03
N LEU A 56 8.39 3.02 15.32
CA LEU A 56 7.30 2.57 16.19
C LEU A 56 5.94 3.14 15.76
N ALA A 57 5.89 4.36 15.24
CA ALA A 57 4.67 4.99 14.75
C ALA A 57 4.21 4.39 13.40
N ASP A 58 5.14 4.08 12.50
CA ASP A 58 4.88 3.43 11.21
C ASP A 58 4.36 1.99 11.38
N ASP A 59 4.74 1.29 12.44
CA ASP A 59 4.30 -0.08 12.69
C ASP A 59 2.81 -0.22 13.06
N VAL A 60 2.12 0.90 13.35
CA VAL A 60 0.71 0.89 13.76
C VAL A 60 -0.17 1.69 12.79
N VAL A 61 -0.06 1.41 11.48
CA VAL A 61 -1.10 1.83 10.55
C VAL A 61 -2.37 1.02 10.84
N PRO A 62 -3.48 1.67 11.25
CA PRO A 62 -4.68 0.94 11.62
C PRO A 62 -5.31 0.29 10.37
N ALA A 63 -5.86 -0.91 10.53
CA ALA A 63 -6.40 -1.70 9.41
C ALA A 63 -7.46 -0.97 8.58
N TRP A 64 -8.25 -0.07 9.20
CA TRP A 64 -9.24 0.74 8.51
C TRP A 64 -8.61 1.78 7.57
N ALA A 65 -7.42 2.31 7.89
CA ALA A 65 -6.73 3.27 7.03
C ALA A 65 -6.23 2.58 5.75
N ILE A 66 -5.70 1.35 5.88
CA ILE A 66 -5.34 0.51 4.74
C ILE A 66 -6.56 0.20 3.86
N ALA A 67 -7.69 -0.16 4.48
CA ALA A 67 -8.93 -0.42 3.77
C ALA A 67 -9.46 0.83 3.05
N ALA A 68 -9.43 2.00 3.69
CA ALA A 68 -9.85 3.26 3.10
C ALA A 68 -8.97 3.63 1.90
N GLN A 69 -7.64 3.52 2.03
CA GLN A 69 -6.70 3.78 0.94
C GLN A 69 -6.94 2.81 -0.23
N ALA A 70 -7.11 1.52 0.05
CA ALA A 70 -7.43 0.54 -0.98
C ALA A 70 -8.75 0.86 -1.70
N PHE A 71 -9.77 1.27 -0.95
CA PHE A 71 -11.05 1.71 -1.51
C PHE A 71 -10.89 2.92 -2.44
N PHE A 72 -10.18 3.96 -2.01
CA PHE A 72 -9.95 5.16 -2.83
C PHE A 72 -9.14 4.87 -4.10
N ILE A 73 -8.18 3.95 -4.06
CA ILE A 73 -7.42 3.52 -5.24
C ILE A 73 -8.27 2.65 -6.19
N THR A 74 -9.21 1.88 -5.65
CA THR A 74 -10.07 0.99 -6.45
C THR A 74 -11.05 1.78 -7.32
N ILE A 75 -11.55 2.93 -6.86
CA ILE A 75 -12.47 3.79 -7.62
C ILE A 75 -11.92 4.17 -9.00
N PRO A 76 -10.76 4.85 -9.14
CA PRO A 76 -10.21 5.21 -10.45
C PRO A 76 -9.84 3.99 -11.29
N LEU A 77 -9.42 2.88 -10.67
CA LEU A 77 -9.14 1.63 -11.40
C LEU A 77 -10.40 0.98 -11.99
N ALA A 78 -11.52 1.01 -11.26
CA ALA A 78 -12.80 0.50 -11.75
C ALA A 78 -13.36 1.39 -12.88
N ILE A 79 -13.20 2.71 -12.77
CA ILE A 79 -13.52 3.65 -13.85
C ILE A 79 -12.66 3.34 -15.08
N LEU A 80 -11.34 3.21 -14.91
CA LEU A 80 -10.40 2.87 -15.98
C LEU A 80 -10.78 1.54 -16.66
N HIS A 81 -11.10 0.52 -15.88
CA HIS A 81 -11.55 -0.78 -16.40
C HIS A 81 -12.80 -0.63 -17.29
N THR A 82 -13.82 0.07 -16.80
CA THR A 82 -15.08 0.30 -17.53
C THR A 82 -14.84 1.08 -18.81
N LEU A 83 -13.96 2.09 -18.78
CA LEU A 83 -13.60 2.88 -19.96
C LEU A 83 -12.85 2.07 -21.00
N LEU A 84 -11.92 1.21 -20.58
CA LEU A 84 -11.21 0.30 -21.48
C LEU A 84 -12.15 -0.71 -22.12
N GLU A 85 -13.11 -1.23 -21.37
CA GLU A 85 -14.14 -2.15 -21.89
C GLU A 85 -15.05 -1.45 -22.90
N TRP A 86 -15.53 -0.25 -22.58
CA TRP A 86 -16.29 0.57 -23.53
C TRP A 86 -15.50 0.88 -24.80
N LEU A 87 -14.20 1.17 -24.68
CA LEU A 87 -13.33 1.39 -25.82
C LEU A 87 -13.23 0.15 -26.72
N VAL A 88 -13.14 -1.05 -26.13
CA VAL A 88 -13.14 -2.31 -26.88
C VAL A 88 -14.43 -2.46 -27.69
N TYR A 89 -15.60 -2.24 -27.08
CA TYR A 89 -16.86 -2.30 -27.83
C TYR A 89 -16.90 -1.29 -29.00
N LYS A 90 -16.41 -0.07 -28.79
CA LYS A 90 -16.33 0.94 -29.85
C LYS A 90 -15.32 0.59 -30.95
N GLN A 91 -14.25 -0.13 -30.65
CA GLN A 91 -13.29 -0.62 -31.66
C GLN A 91 -13.90 -1.68 -32.59
N PHE A 92 -14.90 -2.43 -32.13
CA PHE A 92 -15.59 -3.45 -32.94
C PHE A 92 -16.92 -2.98 -33.54
N GLN A 93 -17.22 -1.67 -33.46
CA GLN A 93 -18.46 -1.09 -33.98
C GLN A 93 -19.74 -1.71 -33.39
N ASP A 94 -19.66 -2.17 -32.14
CA ASP A 94 -20.83 -2.64 -31.40
C ASP A 94 -21.54 -1.42 -30.78
N ASP A 95 -22.57 -0.93 -31.48
CA ASP A 95 -23.34 0.24 -31.06
C ASP A 95 -24.42 -0.08 -30.02
N GLU A 96 -24.69 -1.36 -29.76
CA GLU A 96 -25.62 -1.79 -28.71
C GLU A 96 -25.01 -1.60 -27.30
N ALA A 97 -23.68 -1.64 -27.22
CA ALA A 97 -22.93 -1.48 -25.99
C ALA A 97 -22.93 -0.02 -25.49
N THR A 98 -23.92 0.30 -24.65
CA THR A 98 -23.98 1.60 -23.96
C THR A 98 -23.09 1.58 -22.71
N LEU A 99 -22.40 2.70 -22.43
CA LEU A 99 -21.54 2.85 -21.25
C LEU A 99 -22.27 2.49 -19.94
N GLY A 100 -23.55 2.86 -19.80
CA GLY A 100 -24.35 2.54 -18.62
C GLY A 100 -24.66 1.05 -18.44
N MET A 101 -24.75 0.28 -19.54
CA MET A 101 -24.96 -1.17 -19.48
C MET A 101 -23.69 -1.86 -18.97
N ILE A 102 -22.55 -1.54 -19.59
CA ILE A 102 -21.22 -2.04 -19.19
C ILE A 102 -20.95 -1.66 -17.72
N ALA A 103 -21.23 -0.41 -17.36
CA ALA A 103 -21.01 0.07 -16.00
C ALA A 103 -21.85 -0.71 -14.98
N ARG A 104 -23.05 -1.16 -15.33
CA ARG A 104 -23.93 -1.92 -14.44
C ARG A 104 -23.54 -3.39 -14.32
N GLU A 105 -23.05 -4.00 -15.39
CA GLU A 105 -22.76 -5.44 -15.45
C GLU A 105 -21.32 -5.77 -15.02
N SER A 106 -20.33 -5.08 -15.58
CA SER A 106 -18.91 -5.42 -15.39
C SER A 106 -18.29 -4.72 -14.17
N THR A 107 -18.67 -3.47 -13.88
CA THR A 107 -18.04 -2.67 -12.80
C THR A 107 -18.13 -3.31 -11.42
N PRO A 108 -19.26 -3.86 -10.95
CA PRO A 108 -19.34 -4.40 -9.59
C PRO A 108 -18.38 -5.57 -9.37
N THR A 109 -18.28 -6.46 -10.36
CA THR A 109 -17.37 -7.60 -10.34
C THR A 109 -15.92 -7.14 -10.41
N ALA A 110 -15.60 -6.23 -11.32
CA ALA A 110 -14.26 -5.65 -11.44
C ALA A 110 -13.85 -4.91 -10.17
N PHE A 111 -14.74 -4.11 -9.59
CA PHE A 111 -14.52 -3.36 -8.36
C PHE A 111 -14.21 -4.30 -7.19
N ALA A 112 -14.99 -5.37 -7.00
CA ALA A 112 -14.75 -6.33 -5.92
C ALA A 112 -13.40 -7.03 -6.07
N VAL A 113 -13.05 -7.49 -7.27
CA VAL A 113 -11.77 -8.15 -7.55
C VAL A 113 -10.60 -7.18 -7.34
N LEU A 114 -10.71 -5.95 -7.87
CA LEU A 114 -9.69 -4.91 -7.72
C LEU A 114 -9.53 -4.50 -6.25
N LEU A 115 -10.62 -4.39 -5.49
CA LEU A 115 -10.57 -4.04 -4.08
C LEU A 115 -9.78 -5.07 -3.28
N VAL A 116 -10.06 -6.36 -3.48
CA VAL A 116 -9.32 -7.45 -2.82
C VAL A 116 -7.86 -7.43 -3.23
N LEU A 117 -7.59 -7.29 -4.54
CA LEU A 117 -6.24 -7.23 -5.07
C LEU A 117 -5.45 -6.09 -4.44
N VAL A 118 -5.97 -4.86 -4.50
CA VAL A 118 -5.33 -3.64 -3.97
C VAL A 118 -5.15 -3.74 -2.46
N TYR A 119 -6.14 -4.23 -1.72
CA TYR A 119 -6.03 -4.40 -0.27
C TYR A 119 -4.88 -5.35 0.10
N VAL A 120 -4.82 -6.51 -0.57
CA VAL A 120 -3.78 -7.53 -0.37
C VAL A 120 -2.39 -6.99 -0.69
N THR A 121 -2.22 -6.38 -1.86
CA THR A 121 -0.91 -5.85 -2.30
C THR A 121 -0.48 -4.67 -1.45
N HIS A 122 -1.41 -3.82 -1.00
CA HIS A 122 -1.09 -2.69 -0.13
C HIS A 122 -0.67 -3.15 1.27
N ARG A 123 -1.38 -4.14 1.83
CA ARG A 123 -1.09 -4.73 3.15
C ARG A 123 0.33 -5.29 3.25
N TRP A 124 0.85 -5.84 2.15
CA TRP A 124 2.20 -6.44 2.08
C TRP A 124 3.17 -5.67 1.17
N SER A 125 2.92 -4.38 0.95
CA SER A 125 3.73 -3.53 0.06
C SER A 125 5.23 -3.48 0.40
N GLY A 126 5.58 -3.64 1.69
CA GLY A 126 6.97 -3.71 2.15
C GLY A 126 7.67 -5.06 1.90
N SER A 127 6.96 -6.11 1.49
CA SER A 127 7.56 -7.42 1.25
C SER A 127 8.20 -7.49 -0.14
N TRP A 128 9.50 -7.82 -0.19
CA TRP A 128 10.23 -8.03 -1.44
C TRP A 128 9.59 -9.12 -2.31
N ILE A 129 8.97 -10.13 -1.71
CA ILE A 129 8.29 -11.24 -2.41
C ILE A 129 7.08 -10.70 -3.19
N VAL A 130 6.31 -9.81 -2.56
CA VAL A 130 5.13 -9.21 -3.18
C VAL A 130 5.52 -8.29 -4.32
N GLN A 131 6.63 -7.55 -4.18
CA GLN A 131 7.17 -6.76 -5.28
C GLN A 131 7.68 -7.62 -6.44
N LEU A 132 8.39 -8.71 -6.16
CA LEU A 132 8.85 -9.64 -7.19
C LEU A 132 7.66 -10.32 -7.88
N ALA A 133 6.62 -10.70 -7.14
CA ALA A 133 5.40 -11.26 -7.70
C ALA A 133 4.67 -10.27 -8.61
N MET A 134 4.58 -8.99 -8.21
CA MET A 134 4.02 -7.93 -9.07
C MET A 134 4.89 -7.68 -10.31
N ALA A 135 6.22 -7.74 -10.22
CA ALA A 135 7.10 -7.59 -11.38
C ALA A 135 6.94 -8.73 -12.39
N MET A 136 6.97 -9.98 -11.90
CA MET A 136 6.78 -11.16 -12.73
C MET A 136 5.37 -11.19 -13.33
N GLY A 137 4.35 -10.95 -12.50
CA GLY A 137 2.96 -10.86 -12.95
C GLY A 137 2.76 -9.74 -13.97
N GLY A 138 3.33 -8.56 -13.72
CA GLY A 138 3.30 -7.43 -14.64
C GLY A 138 3.96 -7.73 -15.98
N ALA A 139 5.12 -8.38 -15.99
CA ALA A 139 5.80 -8.79 -17.21
C ALA A 139 4.98 -9.81 -18.03
N VAL A 140 4.39 -10.81 -17.36
CA VAL A 140 3.57 -11.84 -18.00
C VAL A 140 2.28 -11.25 -18.57
N ILE A 141 1.56 -10.44 -17.78
CA ILE A 141 0.30 -9.80 -18.21
C ILE A 141 0.59 -8.81 -19.35
N GLY A 142 1.64 -7.98 -19.21
CA GLY A 142 2.06 -7.04 -20.25
C GLY A 142 2.43 -7.75 -21.56
N GLY A 143 3.22 -8.83 -21.51
CA GLY A 143 3.54 -9.63 -22.69
C GLY A 143 2.30 -10.26 -23.34
N LYS A 144 1.36 -10.78 -22.54
CA LYS A 144 0.09 -11.32 -23.05
C LYS A 144 -0.82 -10.26 -23.66
N LEU A 145 -0.87 -9.06 -23.09
CA LEU A 145 -1.60 -7.94 -23.65
C LEU A 145 -1.09 -7.61 -25.04
N VAL A 146 0.24 -7.46 -25.19
CA VAL A 146 0.89 -7.19 -26.48
C VAL A 146 0.58 -8.29 -27.49
N ALA A 147 0.69 -9.57 -27.09
CA ALA A 147 0.39 -10.70 -27.97
C ALA A 147 -1.09 -10.73 -28.40
N THR A 148 -2.00 -10.37 -27.49
CA THR A 148 -3.45 -10.38 -27.76
C THR A 148 -3.86 -9.24 -28.70
N VAL A 149 -3.31 -8.05 -28.50
CA VAL A 149 -3.58 -6.87 -29.33
C VAL A 149 -3.03 -7.04 -30.76
N THR A 150 -1.89 -7.73 -30.90
CA THR A 150 -1.24 -7.93 -32.21
C THR A 150 -1.85 -9.08 -33.01
N ALA A 151 -2.34 -10.13 -32.34
CA ALA A 151 -2.96 -11.28 -32.99
C ALA A 151 -4.45 -11.03 -33.31
N ARG A 152 -4.75 -10.26 -34.37
CA ARG A 152 -6.11 -9.95 -34.93
C ARG A 152 -7.28 -10.54 -34.10
N PRO A 153 -7.57 -9.96 -32.93
CA PRO A 153 -8.40 -10.66 -31.96
C PRO A 153 -9.88 -10.56 -32.33
N ALA A 154 -10.63 -11.64 -32.10
CA ALA A 154 -12.08 -11.58 -32.09
C ALA A 154 -12.56 -10.78 -30.86
N LEU A 155 -13.74 -10.16 -30.95
CA LEU A 155 -14.34 -9.34 -29.87
C LEU A 155 -14.28 -10.03 -28.50
N GLY A 156 -14.68 -11.31 -28.42
CA GLY A 156 -14.67 -12.06 -27.16
C GLY A 156 -13.29 -12.27 -26.54
N VAL A 157 -12.22 -12.27 -27.34
CA VAL A 157 -10.84 -12.31 -26.84
C VAL A 157 -10.42 -10.92 -26.36
N MET A 158 -10.77 -9.88 -27.13
CA MET A 158 -10.42 -8.50 -26.80
C MET A 158 -11.10 -8.02 -25.52
N LEU A 159 -12.32 -8.50 -25.20
CA LEU A 159 -13.04 -8.17 -23.96
C LEU A 159 -12.33 -8.63 -22.66
N ARG A 160 -11.32 -9.50 -22.75
CA ARG A 160 -10.46 -9.85 -21.60
C ARG A 160 -9.32 -8.85 -21.37
N THR A 161 -8.99 -8.06 -22.38
CA THR A 161 -7.91 -7.06 -22.38
C THR A 161 -8.11 -5.95 -21.34
N PRO A 162 -9.32 -5.37 -21.16
CA PRO A 162 -9.56 -4.33 -20.16
C PRO A 162 -9.16 -4.76 -18.74
N GLY A 163 -9.57 -5.96 -18.31
CA GLY A 163 -9.20 -6.50 -16.99
C GLY A 163 -7.69 -6.68 -16.83
N MET A 164 -7.05 -7.29 -17.82
CA MET A 164 -5.59 -7.48 -17.83
C MET A 164 -4.84 -6.13 -17.83
N ALA A 165 -5.30 -5.16 -18.61
CA ALA A 165 -4.70 -3.84 -18.72
C ALA A 165 -4.79 -3.06 -17.40
N THR A 166 -5.95 -3.07 -16.74
CA THR A 166 -6.11 -2.40 -15.44
C THR A 166 -5.19 -3.00 -14.37
N VAL A 167 -5.11 -4.34 -14.29
CA VAL A 167 -4.22 -5.02 -13.33
C VAL A 167 -2.75 -4.75 -13.64
N TRP A 168 -2.38 -4.75 -14.93
CA TRP A 168 -1.02 -4.43 -15.35
C TRP A 168 -0.61 -3.01 -15.00
N ILE A 169 -1.45 -2.02 -15.30
CA ILE A 169 -1.23 -0.61 -14.95
C ILE A 169 -1.07 -0.47 -13.43
N TYR A 170 -1.92 -1.16 -12.66
CA TYR A 170 -1.83 -1.16 -11.21
C TYR A 170 -0.47 -1.71 -10.71
N PHE A 171 -0.02 -2.84 -11.22
CA PHE A 171 1.28 -3.42 -10.84
C PHE A 171 2.45 -2.48 -11.17
N VAL A 172 2.44 -1.84 -12.34
CA VAL A 172 3.47 -0.88 -12.73
C VAL A 172 3.48 0.34 -11.81
N ALA A 173 2.30 0.84 -11.41
CA ALA A 173 2.18 1.99 -10.53
C ALA A 173 2.59 1.70 -9.07
N GLN A 174 2.40 0.46 -8.59
CA GLN A 174 2.66 0.08 -7.20
C GLN A 174 4.10 -0.42 -6.95
N MET A 175 4.84 -0.80 -8.00
CA MET A 175 6.21 -1.31 -7.88
C MET A 175 7.23 -0.22 -7.48
N ARG A 176 8.32 -0.63 -6.82
CA ARG A 176 9.51 0.22 -6.69
C ARG A 176 10.04 0.56 -8.08
N LEU A 177 10.44 1.82 -8.28
CA LEU A 177 10.87 2.37 -9.57
C LEU A 177 11.96 1.52 -10.26
N GLU A 178 12.90 0.98 -9.49
CA GLU A 178 13.97 0.09 -9.98
C GLU A 178 13.41 -1.21 -10.59
N LEU A 179 12.47 -1.87 -9.90
CA LEU A 179 11.85 -3.11 -10.38
C LEU A 179 10.87 -2.84 -11.53
N ALA A 180 10.14 -1.72 -11.45
CA ALA A 180 9.20 -1.29 -12.48
C ALA A 180 9.92 -1.08 -13.81
N THR A 181 11.01 -0.32 -13.83
CA THR A 181 11.80 -0.04 -15.04
C THR A 181 12.37 -1.32 -15.66
N LEU A 182 12.86 -2.26 -14.84
CA LEU A 182 13.36 -3.55 -15.32
C LEU A 182 12.24 -4.42 -15.93
N SER A 183 11.07 -4.48 -15.28
CA SER A 183 9.93 -5.21 -15.82
C SER A 183 9.44 -4.62 -17.15
N LEU A 184 9.43 -3.29 -17.25
CA LEU A 184 9.01 -2.57 -18.46
C LEU A 184 10.01 -2.77 -19.60
N ALA A 185 11.31 -2.73 -19.29
CA ALA A 185 12.38 -3.02 -20.23
C ALA A 185 12.29 -4.46 -20.76
N ALA A 186 11.94 -5.43 -19.91
CA ALA A 186 11.73 -6.81 -20.34
C ALA A 186 10.55 -6.95 -21.33
N VAL A 187 9.41 -6.31 -21.04
CA VAL A 187 8.24 -6.30 -21.94
C VAL A 187 8.55 -5.56 -23.24
N GLY A 188 9.22 -4.41 -23.17
CA GLY A 188 9.65 -3.65 -24.34
C GLY A 188 10.64 -4.42 -25.22
N GLY A 189 11.58 -5.13 -24.59
CA GLY A 189 12.52 -6.02 -25.26
C GLY A 189 11.82 -7.19 -25.96
N TYR A 190 10.84 -7.81 -25.32
CA TYR A 190 10.00 -8.84 -25.94
C TYR A 190 9.27 -8.31 -27.18
N TYR A 191 8.66 -7.13 -27.08
CA TYR A 191 7.98 -6.50 -28.22
C TYR A 191 8.94 -6.24 -29.38
N TYR A 192 10.10 -5.63 -29.10
CA TYR A 192 11.08 -5.26 -30.12
C TYR A 192 11.71 -6.48 -30.81
N LEU A 193 12.05 -7.53 -30.05
CA LEU A 193 12.75 -8.69 -30.59
C LEU A 193 11.81 -9.74 -31.20
N GLY A 194 10.62 -9.91 -30.64
CA GLY A 194 9.71 -11.01 -30.97
C GLY A 194 8.52 -10.62 -31.85
N VAL A 195 7.96 -9.41 -31.68
CA VAL A 195 6.69 -9.02 -32.32
C VAL A 195 6.88 -7.99 -33.43
N ALA A 196 7.91 -7.14 -33.34
CA ALA A 196 8.20 -6.10 -34.33
C ALA A 196 8.96 -6.61 -35.58
N LYS A 197 9.27 -7.90 -35.66
CA LYS A 197 9.82 -8.57 -36.86
C LYS A 197 8.71 -9.23 -37.65
#